data_AF-A0AAV4AAB5-F1
#
_entry.id   AF-A0AAV4AAB5-F1
#
_cell.length_a   1.000
_cell.length_b   1.000
_cell.length_c   1.000
_cell.angle_alpha   90.00
_cell.angle_beta   90.00
_cell.angle_gamma   90.00
#
_symmetry.space_group_name_H-M   'P 1'
#
loop_
_entity.id
_entity.type
_entity.pdbx_description
1 polymer ?
#
loop_
_entity_poly.entity_id
_entity_poly.type
_entity_poly.pdbx_seq_one_letter_code
_entity_poly.pdbx_strand_id
1 'polypeptide(L)'
;MELDAIKQLADAIREQTLHATQATTTTVLSVSAVAFKAPQFWQTNAKAWFIRLEASFNTHTPPITQDLTKFHHVIQLLDSSTARRVQAVLENPPPVGKYDSLKSALLNAYEATQLQKDQELLNLNGLGDRKPSEP
;
A
#
# COMPACT_ATOMS: atom_id res chain seq x y z
N MET A 1 39.22 17.01 59.80
CA MET A 1 38.70 15.72 59.32
C MET A 1 37.56 15.88 58.30
N GLU A 2 37.05 17.09 58.03
CA GLU A 2 35.97 17.29 57.03
C GLU A 2 36.44 17.44 55.57
N LEU A 3 37.65 17.94 55.34
CA LEU A 3 38.12 18.23 53.97
C LEU A 3 38.41 16.95 53.16
N ASP A 4 38.75 15.86 53.83
CA ASP A 4 39.02 14.55 53.22
C ASP A 4 37.72 13.86 52.77
N ALA A 5 36.67 13.97 53.59
CA ALA A 5 35.33 13.46 53.27
C ALA A 5 34.72 14.17 52.04
N ILE A 6 34.95 15.49 51.90
CA ILE A 6 34.50 16.25 50.73
C ILE A 6 35.27 15.81 49.47
N LYS A 7 36.57 15.53 49.58
CA LYS A 7 37.38 15.03 48.46
C LYS A 7 36.97 13.61 48.05
N GLN A 8 36.70 12.72 49.00
CA GLN A 8 36.17 11.38 48.70
C GLN A 8 34.78 11.43 48.07
N LEU A 9 33.90 12.32 48.54
CA LEU A 9 32.57 12.47 47.96
C LEU A 9 32.64 13.01 46.52
N ALA A 10 33.56 13.94 46.25
CA ALA A 10 33.78 14.47 44.90
C ALA A 10 34.32 13.41 43.93
N ASP A 11 35.23 12.54 44.40
CA ASP A 11 35.79 11.47 43.58
C ASP A 11 34.76 10.35 43.33
N ALA A 12 33.98 9.99 44.35
CA ALA A 12 32.88 9.01 44.22
C ALA A 12 31.80 9.45 43.22
N ILE A 13 31.44 10.75 43.20
CA ILE A 13 30.50 11.30 42.20
C ILE A 13 31.08 11.20 40.78
N ARG A 14 32.40 11.38 40.64
CA ARG A 14 33.08 11.29 39.34
C ARG A 14 33.13 9.86 38.81
N GLU A 15 33.32 8.87 39.67
CA GLU A 15 33.28 7.45 39.30
C GLU A 15 31.85 6.96 39.00
N GLN A 16 30.84 7.45 39.74
CA GLN A 16 29.42 7.15 39.46
C GLN A 16 28.96 7.76 38.12
N THR A 17 29.55 8.90 37.72
CA THR A 17 29.27 9.58 36.45
C THR A 17 29.90 8.89 35.24
N LEU A 18 30.98 8.11 35.41
CA LEU A 18 31.58 7.35 34.30
C LEU A 18 30.76 6.11 33.90
N HIS A 19 30.09 5.45 34.86
CA HIS A 19 29.37 4.20 34.62
C HIS A 19 28.00 4.39 33.96
N ALA A 20 27.38 5.58 34.04
CA ALA A 20 26.05 5.83 33.49
C ALA A 20 26.04 6.05 31.95
N THR A 21 27.17 5.98 31.27
CA THR A 21 27.28 6.26 29.81
C THR A 21 27.32 4.99 28.94
N GLN A 22 26.83 3.86 29.44
CA GLN A 22 26.74 2.62 28.66
C GLN A 22 25.35 1.99 28.80
N ALA A 23 24.37 2.50 28.06
CA ALA A 23 23.30 1.73 27.43
C ALA A 23 22.26 2.67 26.82
N THR A 24 22.50 3.09 25.58
CA THR A 24 21.45 3.21 24.56
C THR A 24 22.18 3.41 23.25
N THR A 25 22.70 2.32 22.70
CA THR A 25 22.86 2.22 21.26
C THR A 25 21.42 2.24 20.73
N THR A 26 20.85 3.43 20.59
CA THR A 26 19.69 3.64 19.74
C THR A 26 20.18 3.27 18.37
N THR A 27 19.97 2.00 18.01
CA THR A 27 19.94 1.59 16.62
C THR A 27 18.93 2.53 15.99
N VAL A 28 19.43 3.59 15.35
CA VAL A 28 18.68 4.31 14.34
C VAL A 28 18.41 3.25 13.30
N LEU A 29 17.27 2.56 13.44
CA LEU A 29 16.66 1.89 12.32
C LEU A 29 16.41 3.04 11.36
N SER A 30 17.38 3.25 10.45
CA SER A 30 17.16 4.00 9.25
C SER A 30 16.05 3.23 8.56
N VAL A 31 14.81 3.58 8.90
CA VAL A 31 13.67 3.34 8.05
C VAL A 31 14.03 4.16 6.84
N SER A 32 14.72 3.50 5.91
CA SER A 32 14.57 3.80 4.51
C SER A 32 13.07 3.75 4.32
N ALA A 33 12.42 4.91 4.40
CA ALA A 33 11.05 5.05 4.00
C ALA A 33 11.10 4.54 2.58
N VAL A 34 10.66 3.28 2.39
CA VAL A 34 10.55 2.69 1.07
C VAL A 34 9.52 3.60 0.44
N ALA A 35 10.01 4.59 -0.31
CA ALA A 35 9.18 5.55 -1.00
C ALA A 35 8.17 4.68 -1.70
N PHE A 36 6.91 4.77 -1.26
CA PHE A 36 5.85 3.87 -1.68
C PHE A 36 5.78 4.04 -3.20
N LYS A 37 6.45 3.14 -3.92
CA LYS A 37 6.53 3.15 -5.37
C LYS A 37 5.24 2.51 -5.81
N ALA A 38 4.21 3.31 -5.62
CA ALA A 38 2.85 3.18 -6.09
C ALA A 38 2.79 2.25 -7.31
N PRO A 39 2.27 1.01 -7.16
CA PRO A 39 2.11 0.14 -8.32
C PRO A 39 1.08 0.78 -9.25
N GLN A 40 1.43 0.93 -10.52
CA GLN A 40 0.49 1.34 -11.56
C GLN A 40 -0.74 0.43 -11.50
N PHE A 41 -1.94 1.02 -11.64
CA PHE A 41 -3.18 0.27 -11.66
C PHE A 41 -3.21 -0.78 -12.78
N TRP A 42 -3.64 -2.01 -12.47
CA TRP A 42 -3.72 -3.11 -13.43
C TRP A 42 -5.12 -3.25 -13.99
N GLN A 43 -5.37 -2.62 -15.14
CA GLN A 43 -6.68 -2.65 -15.82
C GLN A 43 -7.12 -4.07 -16.24
N THR A 44 -6.18 -4.98 -16.50
CA THR A 44 -6.47 -6.38 -16.88
C THR A 44 -6.74 -7.29 -15.68
N ASN A 45 -6.29 -6.90 -14.48
CA ASN A 45 -6.47 -7.69 -13.26
C ASN A 45 -6.59 -6.78 -12.03
N ALA A 46 -7.68 -6.01 -12.01
CA ALA A 46 -7.98 -5.07 -10.93
C ALA A 46 -8.06 -5.77 -9.56
N LYS A 47 -8.60 -7.00 -9.53
CA LYS A 47 -8.73 -7.79 -8.30
C LYS A 47 -7.38 -8.12 -7.66
N ALA A 48 -6.43 -8.64 -8.44
CA ALA A 48 -5.09 -8.94 -7.92
C ALA A 48 -4.35 -7.66 -7.48
N TRP A 49 -4.54 -6.56 -8.20
CA TRP A 49 -3.97 -5.27 -7.80
C TRP A 49 -4.49 -4.78 -6.44
N PHE A 50 -5.80 -4.92 -6.18
CA PHE A 50 -6.36 -4.56 -4.87
C PHE A 50 -5.83 -5.44 -3.74
N ILE A 51 -5.70 -6.76 -3.95
CA ILE A 51 -5.09 -7.66 -2.95
C ILE A 51 -3.69 -7.18 -2.57
N ARG A 52 -2.88 -6.81 -3.58
CA ARG A 52 -1.53 -6.28 -3.36
C ARG A 52 -1.54 -4.94 -2.64
N LEU A 53 -2.43 -4.02 -3.02
CA LEU A 53 -2.54 -2.70 -2.41
C LEU A 53 -2.94 -2.81 -0.92
N GLU A 54 -3.94 -3.66 -0.62
CA GLU A 54 -4.41 -3.89 0.74
C GLU A 54 -3.35 -4.53 1.63
N ALA A 55 -2.57 -5.46 1.08
CA ALA A 55 -1.40 -5.99 1.78
C ALA A 55 -0.41 -4.86 2.13
N SER A 56 -0.17 -3.92 1.21
CA SER A 56 0.72 -2.78 1.47
C SER A 56 0.18 -1.82 2.54
N PHE A 57 -1.14 -1.64 2.62
CA PHE A 57 -1.74 -0.84 3.70
C PHE A 57 -1.53 -1.49 5.07
N ASN A 58 -1.61 -2.81 5.14
CA ASN A 58 -1.41 -3.56 6.37
C ASN A 58 0.07 -3.63 6.80
N THR A 59 1.01 -3.67 5.85
CA THR A 59 2.45 -3.72 6.14
C THR A 59 3.10 -2.35 6.29
N HIS A 60 2.38 -1.26 6.00
CA HIS A 60 2.84 0.11 6.28
C HIS A 60 2.97 0.33 7.79
N THR A 61 3.95 1.14 8.21
CA THR A 61 4.20 1.45 9.63
C THR A 61 4.11 2.96 9.83
N PRO A 62 3.03 3.49 10.46
CA PRO A 62 1.89 2.77 11.06
C PRO A 62 0.89 2.24 10.00
N PRO A 63 0.12 1.16 10.28
CA PRO A 63 -0.83 0.60 9.30
C PRO A 63 -1.87 1.61 8.82
N ILE A 64 -2.18 1.57 7.52
CA ILE A 64 -3.18 2.45 6.92
C ILE A 64 -4.55 1.80 7.10
N THR A 65 -5.28 2.23 8.13
CA THR A 65 -6.60 1.65 8.49
C THR A 65 -7.76 2.56 8.14
N GLN A 66 -7.55 3.88 8.10
CA GLN A 66 -8.58 4.88 7.87
C GLN A 66 -9.13 4.82 6.44
N ASP A 67 -10.46 4.71 6.30
CA ASP A 67 -11.19 4.63 5.02
C ASP A 67 -10.81 5.79 4.09
N LEU A 68 -10.86 7.03 4.60
CA LEU A 68 -10.53 8.22 3.83
C LEU A 68 -9.08 8.22 3.32
N THR A 69 -8.14 7.75 4.14
CA THR A 69 -6.73 7.65 3.76
C THR A 69 -6.53 6.60 2.67
N LYS A 70 -7.17 5.43 2.78
CA LYS A 70 -7.15 4.41 1.72
C LYS A 70 -7.74 4.94 0.42
N PHE A 71 -8.88 5.64 0.50
CA PHE A 71 -9.53 6.27 -0.65
C PHE A 71 -8.59 7.26 -1.37
N HIS A 72 -7.95 8.17 -0.64
CA HIS A 72 -6.98 9.10 -1.22
C HIS A 72 -5.74 8.41 -1.80
N HIS A 73 -5.26 7.33 -1.19
CA HIS A 73 -4.18 6.53 -1.77
C HIS A 73 -4.60 5.92 -3.11
N VAL A 74 -5.78 5.31 -3.19
CA VAL A 74 -6.27 4.73 -4.44
C VAL A 74 -6.38 5.79 -5.54
N ILE A 75 -6.94 6.98 -5.24
CA ILE A 75 -7.05 8.09 -6.21
C ILE A 75 -5.70 8.46 -6.82
N GLN A 76 -4.66 8.58 -5.99
CA GLN A 76 -3.30 8.93 -6.44
C GLN A 76 -2.67 7.86 -7.35
N LEU A 77 -3.20 6.63 -7.34
CA LEU A 77 -2.72 5.51 -8.16
C LEU A 77 -3.45 5.39 -9.50
N LEU A 78 -4.54 6.14 -9.71
CA LEU A 78 -5.33 6.07 -10.93
C LEU A 78 -4.74 6.98 -12.01
N ASP A 79 -4.57 6.44 -13.22
CA ASP A 79 -4.33 7.25 -14.41
C ASP A 79 -5.62 7.96 -14.86
N SER A 80 -5.48 8.95 -15.75
CA SER A 80 -6.62 9.76 -16.22
C SER A 80 -7.73 8.94 -16.88
N SER A 81 -7.40 7.85 -17.59
CA SER A 81 -8.40 7.00 -18.22
C SER A 81 -9.20 6.20 -17.20
N THR A 82 -8.51 5.71 -16.17
CA THR A 82 -9.10 4.96 -15.06
C THR A 82 -9.95 5.87 -14.18
N ALA A 83 -9.45 7.05 -13.80
CA ALA A 83 -10.19 8.03 -13.02
C ALA A 83 -11.49 8.47 -13.72
N ARG A 84 -11.45 8.67 -15.04
CA ARG A 84 -12.64 9.03 -15.82
C ARG A 84 -13.73 7.95 -15.77
N ARG A 85 -13.37 6.66 -15.72
CA ARG A 85 -14.36 5.56 -15.65
C ARG A 85 -15.11 5.51 -14.32
N VAL A 86 -14.50 5.99 -13.24
CA VAL A 86 -15.09 6.00 -11.89
C VAL A 86 -15.40 7.42 -11.38
N GLN A 87 -15.43 8.40 -12.28
CA GLN A 87 -15.60 9.82 -11.96
C GLN A 87 -16.80 10.09 -11.04
N ALA A 88 -17.94 9.42 -11.27
CA ALA A 88 -19.13 9.60 -10.45
C ALA A 88 -18.87 9.36 -8.95
N VAL A 89 -18.08 8.35 -8.60
CA VAL A 89 -17.71 8.02 -7.21
C VAL A 89 -16.65 8.98 -6.67
N LEU A 90 -15.80 9.54 -7.54
CA LEU A 90 -14.79 10.52 -7.16
C LEU A 90 -15.38 11.90 -6.88
N GLU A 91 -16.35 12.35 -7.69
CA GLU A 91 -17.01 13.65 -7.56
C GLU A 91 -18.04 13.66 -6.43
N ASN A 92 -18.75 12.54 -6.24
CA ASN A 92 -19.79 12.40 -5.23
C ASN A 92 -19.51 11.17 -4.36
N PRO A 93 -18.44 11.18 -3.54
CA PRO A 93 -18.14 10.05 -2.68
C PRO A 93 -19.19 9.90 -1.58
N PRO A 94 -19.55 8.66 -1.19
CA PRO A 94 -20.52 8.42 -0.13
C PRO A 94 -19.98 8.89 1.24
N PRO A 95 -20.87 9.18 2.21
CA PRO A 95 -20.46 9.66 3.53
C PRO A 95 -19.61 8.62 4.29
N VAL A 96 -19.88 7.33 4.08
CA VAL A 96 -19.16 6.20 4.68
C VAL A 96 -18.77 5.17 3.62
N GLY A 97 -17.69 4.41 3.86
CA GLY A 97 -17.24 3.35 2.95
C GLY A 97 -16.77 3.88 1.59
N LYS A 98 -16.00 4.97 1.59
CA LYS A 98 -15.50 5.59 0.34
C LYS A 98 -14.55 4.66 -0.38
N TYR A 99 -13.67 3.99 0.37
CA TYR A 99 -12.72 3.04 -0.17
C TYR A 99 -13.44 1.85 -0.82
N ASP A 100 -14.38 1.21 -0.10
CA ASP A 100 -15.12 0.07 -0.63
C ASP A 100 -15.96 0.44 -1.86
N SER A 101 -16.59 1.62 -1.85
CA SER A 101 -17.38 2.09 -2.99
C SER A 101 -16.51 2.32 -4.23
N LEU A 102 -15.33 2.94 -4.06
CA LEU A 102 -14.37 3.13 -5.14
C LEU A 102 -13.80 1.79 -5.64
N LYS A 103 -13.49 0.88 -4.72
CA LYS A 103 -13.02 -0.48 -5.04
C LYS A 103 -14.04 -1.24 -5.88
N SER A 104 -15.31 -1.27 -5.45
CA SER A 104 -16.39 -1.92 -6.21
C SER A 104 -16.59 -1.30 -7.58
N ALA A 105 -16.56 0.04 -7.69
CA ALA A 105 -16.69 0.71 -8.98
C ALA A 105 -15.54 0.36 -9.95
N LEU A 106 -14.31 0.32 -9.45
CA LEU A 106 -13.14 -0.09 -10.24
C LEU A 106 -13.22 -1.56 -10.65
N LEU A 107 -13.58 -2.46 -9.74
CA LEU A 107 -13.74 -3.88 -10.05
C LEU A 107 -14.82 -4.10 -11.12
N ASN A 108 -16.00 -3.49 -10.96
CA ASN A 108 -17.07 -3.59 -11.95
C ASN A 108 -16.67 -3.06 -13.34
N ALA A 109 -15.93 -1.94 -13.40
CA ALA A 109 -15.49 -1.35 -14.66
C ALA A 109 -14.52 -2.25 -15.45
N TYR A 110 -13.67 -3.01 -14.75
CA TYR A 110 -12.56 -3.75 -15.36
C TYR A 110 -12.75 -5.28 -15.39
N GLU A 111 -13.46 -5.89 -14.43
CA GLU A 111 -13.76 -7.33 -14.46
C GLU A 111 -14.72 -7.68 -15.61
N ALA A 112 -15.76 -6.88 -15.84
CA ALA A 112 -16.67 -7.09 -16.97
C ALA A 112 -15.94 -6.94 -18.32
N THR A 113 -15.01 -5.99 -18.42
CA THR A 113 -14.19 -5.80 -19.62
C THR A 113 -13.23 -6.97 -19.84
N GLN A 114 -12.65 -7.52 -18.77
CA GLN A 114 -11.75 -8.67 -18.88
C GLN A 114 -12.49 -9.92 -19.33
N LEU A 115 -13.67 -10.20 -18.78
CA LEU A 115 -14.49 -11.34 -19.19
C LEU A 115 -14.88 -11.26 -20.67
N GLN A 116 -15.28 -10.07 -21.15
CA GLN A 116 -15.60 -9.86 -22.57
C GLN A 116 -14.39 -10.15 -23.46
N LYS A 117 -13.21 -9.68 -23.08
CA LYS A 117 -11.96 -9.96 -23.82
C LYS A 117 -11.64 -11.45 -23.85
N ASP A 118 -11.77 -12.14 -22.73
CA ASP A 118 -11.58 -13.60 -22.65
C ASP A 118 -12.55 -14.35 -23.57
N GLN A 119 -13.82 -13.93 -23.64
CA GLN A 119 -14.79 -14.52 -24.56
C GLN A 119 -14.48 -14.24 -26.04
N GLU A 120 -14.05 -13.01 -26.37
CA GLU A 120 -13.63 -12.68 -27.73
C GLU A 120 -12.42 -13.52 -28.16
N LEU A 121 -11.42 -13.69 -27.29
CA LEU A 121 -10.26 -14.55 -27.56
C LEU A 121 -10.69 -16.00 -27.82
N LEU A 122 -11.58 -16.55 -26.98
CA LEU A 122 -12.08 -17.92 -27.16
C LEU A 122 -12.86 -18.08 -28.48
N ASN A 123 -13.63 -17.07 -28.88
CA ASN A 123 -14.39 -17.08 -30.14
C ASN A 123 -13.47 -16.96 -31.37
N LEU A 124 -12.42 -16.12 -31.29
CA LEU A 124 -11.41 -15.97 -32.35
C LEU A 124 -10.58 -17.25 -32.56
N ASN A 125 -10.22 -17.94 -31.48
CA ASN A 125 -9.51 -19.22 -31.53
C ASN A 125 -10.40 -20.41 -31.96
N GLY A 126 -11.73 -20.26 -31.93
CA GLY A 126 -12.71 -21.28 -32.37
C GLY A 126 -12.85 -21.43 -33.90
N LEU A 127 -12.20 -20.56 -34.70
CA LEU A 127 -12.22 -20.64 -36.18
C LEU A 127 -11.13 -21.56 -36.77
N GLY A 128 -10.36 -22.26 -35.94
CA GLY A 128 -9.26 -23.15 -36.35
C GLY A 128 -9.66 -24.56 -36.81
N ASP A 129 -10.89 -25.00 -36.54
CA ASP A 129 -11.36 -26.36 -36.90
C ASP A 129 -12.40 -26.31 -38.04
N ARG A 130 -12.08 -25.60 -39.12
CA ARG A 130 -12.71 -25.88 -40.42
C ARG A 130 -12.01 -27.08 -41.03
N LYS A 131 -12.40 -28.27 -40.57
CA LYS A 131 -12.19 -29.51 -41.32
C LYS A 131 -12.62 -29.28 -42.78
N PRO A 132 -11.74 -29.40 -43.79
CA PRO A 132 -12.21 -29.46 -45.16
C PRO A 132 -12.90 -30.81 -45.33
N SER A 133 -14.21 -30.81 -45.10
CA SER A 133 -15.07 -31.83 -45.68
C SER A 133 -15.25 -31.44 -47.13
N GLU A 134 -14.72 -32.25 -48.04
CA GLU A 134 -15.37 -32.68 -49.30
C GLU A 134 -14.33 -33.29 -50.25
N PRO A 135 -14.74 -34.11 -51.24
CA PRO A 135 -15.90 -35.03 -51.28
C PRO A 135 -15.47 -36.51 -51.36
#